data_AF-A0A7J7TIL9-F1
#
_entry.id   AF-A0A7J7TIL9-F1
#
_cell.length_a   1.000
_cell.length_b   1.000
_cell.length_c   1.000
_cell.angle_alpha   90.00
_cell.angle_beta   90.00
_cell.angle_gamma   90.00
#
_symmetry.space_group_name_H-M   'P 1'
#
loop_
_entity.id
_entity.type
_entity.pdbx_description
1 polymer ?
#
loop_
_entity_poly.entity_id
_entity_poly.type
_entity_poly.pdbx_seq_one_letter_code
_entity_poly.pdbx_strand_id
1 'polypeptide(L)'
;MARHWARRARGNVFLYHAPQSYGHGSLELLTDAQYAFGLPFHPAYGGQFTPEEKRTALKVMQYFSNFIRSGNPNYPHEFSRKGPEFAVPWPDFVPGTNGENYKEFSAQLPNRQGLKKADCSFWSKYIQSLKAPADEVKDGLSAGSEEEEQPAGSGLREDLPDPGSKSYSK
;
A
#
# COMPACT_ATOMS: atom_id res chain seq x y z
N MET A 1 1.57 2.52 -3.93
CA MET A 1 0.63 2.29 -5.06
C MET A 1 0.53 3.51 -5.97
N ALA A 2 -0.01 4.67 -5.55
CA ALA A 2 -0.18 5.85 -6.42
C ALA A 2 1.07 6.28 -7.19
N ARG A 3 2.23 6.39 -6.52
CA ARG A 3 3.53 6.70 -7.16
C ARG A 3 3.95 5.72 -8.26
N HIS A 4 3.57 4.45 -8.13
CA HIS A 4 3.89 3.43 -9.12
C HIS A 4 3.04 3.65 -10.38
N TRP A 5 1.73 3.83 -10.20
CA TRP A 5 0.79 4.09 -11.29
C TRP A 5 1.09 5.40 -12.00
N ALA A 6 1.30 6.50 -11.26
CA ALA A 6 1.56 7.80 -11.87
C ALA A 6 2.86 7.86 -12.70
N ARG A 7 3.80 6.92 -12.51
CA ARG A 7 5.03 6.82 -13.32
C ARG A 7 4.90 5.91 -14.53
N ARG A 8 3.98 4.94 -14.50
CA ARG A 8 3.91 3.85 -15.50
C ARG A 8 2.63 3.88 -16.33
N ALA A 9 1.55 4.41 -15.76
CA ALA A 9 0.26 4.48 -16.42
C ALA A 9 0.20 5.68 -17.36
N ARG A 10 -0.62 5.55 -18.41
CA ARG A 10 -0.96 6.68 -19.31
C ARG A 10 -2.14 7.51 -18.81
N GLY A 11 -2.66 7.22 -17.63
CA GLY A 11 -3.84 7.87 -17.05
C GLY A 11 -3.49 8.83 -15.92
N ASN A 12 -4.36 9.81 -15.69
CA ASN A 12 -4.27 10.72 -14.56
C ASN A 12 -4.55 9.95 -13.26
N VAL A 13 -3.75 10.22 -12.23
CA VAL A 13 -3.94 9.64 -10.90
C VAL A 13 -4.41 10.75 -9.96
N PHE A 14 -5.45 10.48 -9.18
CA PHE A 14 -5.93 11.38 -8.14
C PHE A 14 -5.87 10.65 -6.80
N LEU A 15 -5.42 11.34 -5.75
CA LEU A 15 -5.29 10.79 -4.40
C LEU A 15 -6.12 11.61 -3.44
N TYR A 16 -6.80 10.94 -2.48
CA TYR A 16 -7.45 11.60 -1.35
C TYR A 16 -7.02 10.99 -0.01
N HIS A 17 -7.34 11.71 1.05
CA HIS A 17 -7.27 11.25 2.42
C HIS A 17 -8.49 11.77 3.19
N ALA A 18 -9.23 10.88 3.84
CA ALA A 18 -10.28 11.27 4.77
C ALA A 18 -9.69 11.31 6.20
N PRO A 19 -9.71 12.48 6.87
CA PRO A 19 -9.31 12.54 8.26
C PRO A 19 -10.31 11.76 9.13
N GLN A 20 -9.81 11.25 10.26
CA GLN A 20 -10.64 10.52 11.20
C GLN A 20 -11.70 11.46 11.79
N SER A 21 -12.98 11.10 11.63
CA SER A 21 -14.10 11.79 12.27
C SER A 21 -14.53 11.01 13.50
N TYR A 22 -14.55 11.67 14.66
CA TYR A 22 -15.00 11.09 15.92
C TYR A 22 -16.51 11.24 16.15
N GLY A 23 -17.21 12.04 15.32
CA GLY A 23 -18.63 12.34 15.52
C GLY A 23 -19.57 11.18 15.18
N HIS A 24 -19.16 10.29 14.29
CA HIS A 24 -19.98 9.20 13.75
C HIS A 24 -19.34 7.82 13.94
N GLY A 25 -18.51 7.65 14.98
CA GLY A 25 -17.77 6.41 15.25
C GLY A 25 -18.65 5.19 15.58
N SER A 26 -19.95 5.39 15.80
CA SER A 26 -20.93 4.31 15.96
C SER A 26 -21.41 3.71 14.63
N LEU A 27 -21.11 4.35 13.49
CA LEU A 27 -21.45 3.83 12.18
C LEU A 27 -20.33 2.89 11.70
N GLU A 28 -20.71 1.74 11.14
CA GLU A 28 -19.74 0.74 10.62
C GLU A 28 -18.92 1.25 9.42
N LEU A 29 -19.43 2.27 8.72
CA LEU A 29 -18.80 2.85 7.53
C LEU A 29 -17.75 3.89 7.90
N LEU A 30 -16.62 3.88 7.19
CA LEU A 30 -15.61 4.95 7.26
C LEU A 30 -16.15 6.26 6.65
N THR A 31 -15.65 7.40 7.12
CA THR A 31 -16.13 8.74 6.75
C THR A 31 -16.09 9.01 5.24
N ASP A 32 -15.07 8.50 4.53
CA ASP A 32 -14.99 8.59 3.08
C ASP A 32 -16.15 7.87 2.38
N ALA A 33 -16.47 6.64 2.81
CA ALA A 33 -17.60 5.88 2.29
C ALA A 33 -18.94 6.56 2.65
N GLN A 34 -19.10 7.05 3.88
CA GLN A 34 -20.30 7.79 4.29
C GLN A 34 -20.57 8.98 3.35
N TYR A 35 -19.54 9.75 3.04
CA TYR A 35 -19.66 10.90 2.12
C TYR A 35 -19.85 10.48 0.68
N ALA A 36 -19.09 9.50 0.18
CA ALA A 36 -19.15 9.03 -1.20
C ALA A 36 -20.52 8.44 -1.58
N PHE A 37 -21.17 7.76 -0.64
CA PHE A 37 -22.48 7.13 -0.85
C PHE A 37 -23.66 7.98 -0.37
N GLY A 38 -23.41 9.21 0.07
CA GLY A 38 -24.48 10.15 0.44
C GLY A 38 -25.24 9.76 1.70
N LEU A 39 -24.60 9.06 2.64
CA LEU A 39 -25.18 8.68 3.93
C LEU A 39 -25.79 9.86 4.71
N PRO A 40 -25.19 11.09 4.68
CA PRO A 40 -25.79 12.27 5.31
C PRO A 40 -27.15 12.71 4.76
N PHE A 41 -27.57 12.19 3.60
CA PHE A 41 -28.85 12.46 2.96
C PHE A 41 -29.87 11.32 3.14
N HIS A 42 -29.45 10.20 3.73
CA HIS A 42 -30.32 9.05 3.92
C HIS A 42 -31.28 9.28 5.09
N PRO A 43 -32.61 9.03 4.93
CA PRO A 43 -33.61 9.38 5.95
C PRO A 43 -33.37 8.78 7.33
N ALA A 44 -32.84 7.55 7.39
CA ALA A 44 -32.55 6.86 8.66
C ALA A 44 -31.50 7.58 9.54
N TYR A 45 -30.67 8.44 8.94
CA TYR A 45 -29.65 9.21 9.65
C TYR A 45 -30.01 10.71 9.73
N GLY A 46 -31.31 11.02 9.61
CA GLY A 46 -31.83 12.37 9.72
C GLY A 46 -31.41 13.04 11.03
N GLY A 47 -30.84 14.25 10.93
CA GLY A 47 -30.40 15.04 12.08
C GLY A 47 -29.05 14.63 12.69
N GLN A 48 -28.43 13.53 12.24
CA GLN A 48 -27.14 13.09 12.78
C GLN A 48 -25.97 13.89 12.20
N PHE A 49 -26.04 14.25 10.91
CA PHE A 49 -24.99 15.01 10.23
C PHE A 49 -25.25 16.51 10.23
N THR A 50 -24.18 17.27 10.47
CA THR A 50 -24.16 18.73 10.40
C THR A 50 -24.40 19.23 8.97
N PRO A 51 -24.90 20.47 8.79
CA PRO A 51 -25.03 21.09 7.48
C PRO A 51 -23.71 21.11 6.69
N GLU A 52 -22.58 21.31 7.38
CA GLU A 52 -21.24 21.33 6.81
C GLU A 52 -20.86 19.96 6.25
N GLU A 53 -21.07 18.89 7.02
CA GLU A 53 -20.83 17.51 6.57
C GLU A 53 -21.69 17.15 5.36
N LYS A 54 -22.96 17.57 5.34
CA LYS A 54 -23.84 17.38 4.17
C LYS A 54 -23.29 18.11 2.94
N ARG A 55 -22.86 19.37 3.07
CA ARG A 55 -22.24 20.12 1.97
C ARG A 55 -20.96 19.44 1.48
N THR A 56 -20.13 18.92 2.38
CA THR A 56 -18.91 18.19 2.02
C THR A 56 -19.24 16.89 1.29
N ALA A 57 -20.18 16.10 1.80
CA ALA A 57 -20.62 14.87 1.18
C ALA A 57 -21.12 15.11 -0.26
N LEU A 58 -21.94 16.14 -0.49
CA LEU A 58 -22.41 16.48 -1.83
C LEU A 58 -21.25 16.77 -2.80
N LYS A 59 -20.24 17.52 -2.36
CA LYS A 59 -19.07 17.84 -3.18
C LYS A 59 -18.19 16.60 -3.44
N VAL A 60 -18.04 15.72 -2.46
CA VAL A 60 -17.32 14.44 -2.62
C VAL A 60 -18.04 13.54 -3.63
N MET A 61 -19.37 13.39 -3.51
CA MET A 61 -20.19 12.67 -4.49
C MET A 61 -20.04 13.24 -5.90
N GLN A 62 -20.00 14.57 -6.04
CA GLN A 62 -19.80 15.23 -7.33
C GLN A 62 -18.42 14.94 -7.92
N TYR A 63 -17.34 15.02 -7.13
CA TYR A 63 -16.00 14.62 -7.60
C TYR A 63 -15.96 13.17 -8.08
N PHE A 64 -16.55 12.24 -7.32
CA PHE A 64 -16.56 10.83 -7.68
C PHE A 64 -17.41 10.57 -8.91
N SER A 65 -18.59 11.19 -9.00
CA SER A 65 -19.46 11.09 -10.18
C SER A 65 -18.76 11.61 -11.44
N ASN A 66 -18.05 12.73 -11.35
CA ASN A 66 -17.25 13.28 -12.44
C ASN A 66 -16.12 12.32 -12.84
N PHE A 67 -15.37 11.80 -11.87
CA PHE A 67 -14.28 10.86 -12.15
C PHE A 67 -14.77 9.58 -12.81
N ILE A 68 -15.89 9.01 -12.36
CA ILE A 68 -16.49 7.81 -12.97
C ILE A 68 -16.91 8.09 -14.43
N ARG A 69 -17.41 9.30 -14.72
CA ARG A 69 -17.90 9.68 -16.05
C ARG A 69 -16.81 10.06 -17.04
N SER A 70 -15.72 10.68 -16.60
CA SER A 70 -14.72 11.31 -17.48
C SER A 70 -13.27 10.93 -17.19
N GLY A 71 -13.02 10.16 -16.13
CA GLY A 71 -11.67 9.92 -15.62
C GLY A 71 -11.03 11.14 -14.94
N ASN A 72 -11.75 12.25 -14.76
CA ASN A 72 -11.25 13.44 -14.07
C ASN A 72 -12.30 14.01 -13.10
N PRO A 73 -12.01 14.12 -11.79
CA PRO A 73 -12.98 14.58 -10.79
C PRO A 73 -13.42 16.04 -11.01
N ASN A 74 -12.66 16.82 -11.77
CA ASN A 74 -12.94 18.24 -12.04
C ASN A 74 -13.95 18.46 -13.17
N TYR A 75 -14.22 17.45 -13.99
CA TYR A 75 -14.96 17.59 -15.24
C TYR A 75 -16.09 16.56 -15.35
N PRO A 76 -17.34 16.98 -15.59
CA PRO A 76 -18.46 16.05 -15.71
C PRO A 76 -18.43 15.22 -17.01
N HIS A 77 -17.73 15.68 -18.03
CA HIS A 77 -17.52 14.98 -19.30
C HIS A 77 -16.10 15.23 -19.81
N GLU A 78 -15.56 14.32 -20.61
CA GLU A 78 -14.19 14.42 -21.17
C GLU A 78 -13.97 15.69 -22.00
N PHE A 79 -15.00 16.17 -22.70
CA PHE A 79 -14.95 17.39 -23.50
C PHE A 79 -15.15 18.68 -22.68
N SER A 80 -15.43 18.58 -21.38
CA SER A 80 -15.63 19.76 -20.53
C SER A 80 -14.31 20.51 -20.37
N ARG A 81 -14.34 21.82 -20.63
CA ARG A 81 -13.18 22.71 -20.49
C ARG A 81 -13.26 23.60 -19.25
N LYS A 82 -14.47 23.81 -18.71
CA LYS A 82 -14.72 24.66 -17.55
C LYS A 82 -14.43 23.89 -16.27
N GLY A 83 -13.62 24.49 -15.39
CA GLY A 83 -13.31 23.91 -14.08
C GLY A 83 -14.54 23.79 -13.16
N PRO A 84 -14.42 23.06 -12.04
CA PRO A 84 -15.53 22.82 -11.13
C PRO A 84 -15.93 24.12 -10.41
N GLU A 85 -17.21 24.49 -10.51
CA GLU A 85 -17.77 25.62 -9.77
C GLU A 85 -18.15 25.25 -8.32
N PHE A 86 -18.32 23.96 -8.05
CA PHE A 86 -18.80 23.46 -6.76
C PHE A 86 -17.70 23.41 -5.69
N ALA A 87 -16.42 23.36 -6.08
CA ALA A 87 -15.30 23.21 -5.17
C ALA A 87 -13.94 23.56 -5.82
N VAL A 88 -12.91 23.72 -4.98
CA VAL A 88 -11.53 23.95 -5.43
C VAL A 88 -11.03 22.77 -6.29
N PRO A 89 -10.44 22.99 -7.47
CA PRO A 89 -9.96 21.90 -8.32
C PRO A 89 -9.11 20.87 -7.56
N TRP A 90 -9.39 19.60 -7.81
CA TRP A 90 -8.63 18.47 -7.30
C TRP A 90 -7.41 18.23 -8.20
N PRO A 91 -6.19 18.49 -7.70
CA PRO A 91 -4.97 18.36 -8.49
C PRO A 91 -4.65 16.89 -8.75
N ASP A 92 -3.96 16.65 -9.85
CA ASP A 92 -3.37 15.36 -10.17
C ASP A 92 -2.22 15.01 -9.19
N PHE A 93 -2.07 13.71 -8.97
CA PHE A 93 -0.95 13.15 -8.25
C PHE A 93 0.26 13.08 -9.18
N VAL A 94 1.15 14.07 -9.06
CA VAL A 94 2.42 14.09 -9.80
C VAL A 94 3.53 13.52 -8.90
N PRO A 95 4.26 12.47 -9.30
CA PRO A 95 5.33 11.91 -8.48
C PRO A 95 6.57 12.82 -8.51
N GLY A 96 7.02 13.34 -7.36
CA GLY A 96 8.20 14.20 -7.31
C GLY A 96 8.37 14.98 -6.02
N THR A 97 9.38 15.85 -5.97
CA THR A 97 9.71 16.69 -4.80
C THR A 97 8.67 17.76 -4.51
N ASN A 98 8.01 18.32 -5.53
CA ASN A 98 6.97 19.35 -5.43
C ASN A 98 5.57 18.84 -5.85
N GLY A 99 5.37 17.53 -5.80
CA GLY A 99 4.11 16.89 -6.18
C GLY A 99 3.50 16.12 -5.01
N GLU A 100 3.04 14.90 -5.30
CA GLU A 100 2.36 14.03 -4.35
C GLU A 100 1.13 14.71 -3.73
N ASN A 101 0.43 15.50 -4.56
CA ASN A 101 -0.77 16.21 -4.16
C ASN A 101 -1.88 15.22 -3.83
N TYR A 102 -2.69 15.57 -2.85
CA TYR A 102 -3.92 14.85 -2.53
C TYR A 102 -4.98 15.83 -2.05
N LYS A 103 -6.24 15.39 -2.18
CA LYS A 103 -7.38 16.10 -1.61
C LYS A 103 -7.66 15.59 -0.21
N GLU A 104 -7.81 16.48 0.76
CA GLU A 104 -8.32 16.09 2.08
C GLU A 104 -9.84 16.25 2.14
N PHE A 105 -10.55 15.22 2.59
CA PHE A 105 -12.00 15.26 2.76
C PHE A 105 -12.41 15.84 4.12
N SER A 106 -11.94 17.06 4.39
CA SER A 106 -12.41 17.93 5.46
C SER A 106 -13.40 18.97 4.93
N ALA A 107 -14.00 19.78 5.81
CA ALA A 107 -15.08 20.71 5.46
C ALA A 107 -14.72 21.65 4.28
N GLN A 108 -13.46 22.10 4.22
CA GLN A 108 -12.98 23.04 3.20
C GLN A 108 -12.43 22.35 1.93
N LEU A 109 -12.30 21.02 1.93
CA LEU A 109 -11.72 20.25 0.83
C LEU A 109 -10.34 20.78 0.35
N PRO A 110 -9.38 21.01 1.26
CA PRO A 110 -8.10 21.61 0.89
C PRO A 110 -7.23 20.66 0.07
N ASN A 111 -6.37 21.24 -0.76
CA ASN A 111 -5.29 20.53 -1.42
C ASN A 111 -4.10 20.45 -0.48
N ARG A 112 -3.55 19.25 -0.29
CA ARG A 112 -2.36 19.00 0.53
C ARG A 112 -1.32 18.22 -0.27
N GLN A 113 -0.12 18.11 0.29
CA GLN A 113 1.01 17.43 -0.34
C GLN A 113 1.71 16.51 0.65
N GLY A 114 2.30 15.42 0.14
CA GLY A 114 3.20 14.57 0.93
C GLY A 114 2.53 13.81 2.07
N LEU A 115 1.41 13.14 1.80
CA LEU A 115 0.68 12.35 2.81
C LEU A 115 1.60 11.34 3.50
N LYS A 116 1.76 11.48 4.83
CA LYS A 116 2.56 10.59 5.69
C LYS A 116 3.95 10.24 5.11
N LYS A 117 4.65 11.23 4.54
CA LYS A 117 5.92 11.01 3.82
C LYS A 117 6.99 10.34 4.67
N ALA A 118 7.11 10.71 5.94
CA ALA A 118 8.06 10.12 6.89
C ALA A 118 7.75 8.63 7.14
N ASP A 119 6.51 8.31 7.52
CA ASP A 119 6.07 6.94 7.79
C ASP A 119 6.18 6.06 6.53
N CYS A 120 5.74 6.58 5.38
CA CYS A 120 5.87 5.89 4.11
C CYS A 120 7.35 5.58 3.81
N SER A 121 8.26 6.52 4.07
CA SER A 121 9.70 6.29 3.86
C SER A 121 10.27 5.27 4.85
N PHE A 122 9.83 5.30 6.10
CA PHE A 122 10.22 4.32 7.11
C PHE A 122 9.85 2.89 6.66
N TRP A 123 8.59 2.66 6.31
CA TRP A 123 8.12 1.32 5.93
C TRP A 123 8.62 0.86 4.56
N SER A 124 8.65 1.77 3.57
CA SER A 124 9.00 1.39 2.19
C SER A 124 10.50 1.42 1.88
N LYS A 125 11.33 2.09 2.69
CA LYS A 125 12.78 2.14 2.46
C LYS A 125 13.54 1.55 3.64
N TYR A 126 13.37 2.12 4.82
CA TYR A 126 14.19 1.75 5.98
C TYR A 126 13.99 0.30 6.39
N ILE A 127 12.73 -0.12 6.63
CA ILE A 127 12.43 -1.51 7.00
C ILE A 127 12.84 -2.50 5.90
N GLN A 128 12.69 -2.14 4.62
CA GLN A 128 13.13 -2.99 3.51
C GLN A 128 14.66 -3.15 3.49
N SER A 129 15.42 -2.07 3.70
CA SER A 129 16.88 -2.14 3.78
C SER A 129 17.38 -2.94 4.98
N LEU A 130 16.60 -3.02 6.07
CA LEU A 130 16.93 -3.87 7.22
C LEU A 130 16.63 -5.35 6.98
N LYS A 131 15.59 -5.66 6.19
CA LYS A 131 15.21 -7.06 5.90
C LYS A 131 16.13 -7.73 4.89
N ALA A 132 16.59 -7.02 3.86
CA ALA A 132 17.39 -7.61 2.80
C ALA A 132 18.67 -8.32 3.30
N PRO A 133 19.48 -7.75 4.22
CA PRO A 133 20.63 -8.44 4.79
C PRO A 133 20.25 -9.62 5.70
N ALA A 134 19.09 -9.57 6.35
CA ALA A 134 18.65 -10.62 7.27
C ALA A 134 18.16 -11.88 6.54
N ASP A 135 17.61 -11.72 5.33
CA ASP A 135 17.22 -12.85 4.47
C ASP A 135 18.47 -13.50 3.82
N GLU A 136 19.48 -12.72 3.40
CA GLU A 136 20.77 -13.26 2.92
C GLU A 136 21.49 -14.11 3.97
N VAL A 137 21.42 -13.72 5.25
CA VAL A 137 22.00 -14.50 6.37
C VAL A 137 21.21 -15.80 6.64
N LYS A 138 19.90 -15.81 6.40
CA LYS A 138 19.07 -17.02 6.54
C LYS A 138 19.29 -18.02 5.42
N ASP A 139 19.47 -17.55 4.19
CA ASP A 139 19.84 -18.41 3.05
C ASP A 139 21.26 -18.99 3.22
N GLY A 140 22.19 -18.21 3.78
CA GLY A 140 23.53 -18.68 4.14
C GLY A 140 23.56 -19.73 5.26
N LEU A 141 22.60 -19.68 6.21
CA LEU A 141 22.50 -20.70 7.26
C LEU A 141 21.81 -22.00 6.81
N SER A 142 20.95 -21.97 5.78
CA SER A 142 20.39 -23.21 5.20
C SER A 142 21.37 -23.94 4.29
N ALA A 143 22.38 -23.25 3.75
CA ALA A 143 23.41 -23.85 2.90
C ALA A 143 24.57 -24.53 3.68
N GLY A 144 24.60 -24.42 5.01
CA GLY A 144 25.73 -24.87 5.85
C GLY A 144 25.51 -26.17 6.63
N SER A 145 24.40 -26.89 6.43
CA SER A 145 24.04 -28.08 7.22
C SER A 145 24.10 -29.41 6.48
N GLU A 146 24.81 -29.52 5.36
CA GLU A 146 24.98 -30.77 4.61
C GLU A 146 26.46 -31.01 4.24
N GLU A 147 27.32 -31.25 5.23
CA GLU A 147 28.59 -31.94 5.00
C GLU A 147 28.88 -32.92 6.15
N GLU A 148 28.31 -34.13 6.05
CA GLU A 148 28.99 -35.34 6.52
C GLU A 148 28.51 -36.55 5.71
N GLU A 149 29.12 -36.81 4.55
CA GLU A 149 29.17 -38.17 4.01
C GLU A 149 30.40 -38.35 3.11
N GLN A 150 31.34 -39.18 3.57
CA GLN A 150 32.54 -39.58 2.83
C GLN A 150 32.19 -40.43 1.60
N PRO A 151 32.88 -40.28 0.45
CA PRO A 151 32.63 -41.15 -0.70
C PRO A 151 33.42 -42.46 -0.59
N ALA A 152 32.68 -43.56 -0.75
CA ALA A 152 33.22 -44.91 -0.88
C ALA A 152 33.90 -45.12 -2.25
N GLY A 153 35.12 -45.67 -2.23
CA GLY A 153 35.89 -46.06 -3.41
C GLY A 153 36.24 -47.56 -3.41
N SER A 154 35.50 -48.30 -4.25
CA SER A 154 35.70 -49.62 -4.90
C SER A 154 36.99 -50.45 -4.68
N GLY A 155 36.82 -51.77 -4.48
CA GLY A 155 37.83 -52.80 -4.76
C GLY A 155 37.53 -54.21 -4.20
N LEU A 156 37.20 -55.17 -5.07
CA LEU A 156 36.84 -56.58 -4.82
C LEU A 156 38.01 -57.49 -4.36
N ARG A 157 37.77 -58.41 -3.41
CA ARG A 157 38.07 -59.88 -3.51
C ARG A 157 37.60 -60.70 -2.29
N GLU A 158 37.25 -61.95 -2.57
CA GLU A 158 36.60 -62.97 -1.72
C GLU A 158 37.48 -63.62 -0.61
N ASP A 159 36.74 -64.24 0.32
CA ASP A 159 37.01 -65.43 1.17
C ASP A 159 37.64 -65.33 2.59
N LEU A 160 36.83 -65.81 3.56
CA LEU A 160 37.02 -66.14 5.00
C LEU A 160 38.09 -67.24 5.28
N PRO A 161 38.43 -67.61 6.55
CA PRO A 161 38.42 -66.91 7.86
C PRO A 161 39.75 -67.07 8.68
N ASP A 162 39.80 -66.41 9.87
CA ASP A 162 40.77 -66.38 11.01
C ASP A 162 41.43 -67.74 11.41
N PRO A 163 42.55 -67.87 12.19
CA PRO A 163 42.93 -67.04 13.37
C PRO A 163 44.44 -66.84 13.71
N GLY A 164 44.76 -65.92 14.64
CA GLY A 164 45.82 -66.16 15.63
C GLY A 164 46.87 -65.07 15.94
N SER A 165 46.78 -64.56 17.17
CA SER A 165 47.85 -64.50 18.19
C SER A 165 49.22 -63.83 17.92
N LYS A 166 49.45 -62.72 18.65
CA LYS A 166 50.68 -62.29 19.38
C LYS A 166 52.03 -62.19 18.61
N SER A 167 52.69 -61.02 18.71
CA SER A 167 53.93 -60.86 19.51
C SER A 167 54.43 -59.40 19.58
N TYR A 168 55.21 -59.14 20.64
CA TYR A 168 55.81 -57.87 21.07
C TYR A 168 57.14 -57.54 20.36
N SER A 169 57.45 -56.23 20.31
CA SER A 169 58.74 -55.49 20.41
C SER A 169 60.03 -56.04 19.77
N LYS A 170 60.76 -55.17 19.06
CA LYS A 170 61.84 -54.34 19.65
C LYS A 170 62.18 -53.15 18.76
#